data_AF-A0A6J8AEK9-F1
#
_entry.id   AF-A0A6J8AEK9-F1
#
_cell.length_a   1.000
_cell.length_b   1.000
_cell.length_c   1.000
_cell.angle_alpha   90.00
_cell.angle_beta   90.00
_cell.angle_gamma   90.00
#
_symmetry.space_group_name_H-M   'P 1'
#
loop_
_entity.id
_entity.type
_entity.pdbx_description
1 polymer ?
#
loop_
_entity_poly.entity_id
_entity_poly.type
_entity_poly.pdbx_seq_one_letter_code
_entity_poly.pdbx_strand_id
1 'polypeptide(L)'
;MEHGTINEINATATLVSKFLPFYYPEMKYIEEGVHLVNDNDQPYIIVSPDGSLGYMDTLSSSDPVPLIGCEFKCPVATEYKTPVHYEIPKRYVTQVLSEMAAMDVKELMYLCWTEESSTVFRAKFDADLWKLVTDEIKDVYLCQTPKRPTRLSERSKLISEKIEVYRKTMVTFLCEIPSVKATS
;
A
#
# COMPACT_ATOMS: atom_id res chain seq x y z
N MET A 1 6.91 -15.71 2.84
CA MET A 1 6.88 -14.62 3.84
C MET A 1 8.30 -14.21 4.19
N GLU A 2 9.17 -15.13 4.63
CA GLU A 2 10.58 -14.86 4.95
C GLU A 2 11.34 -14.03 3.89
N HIS A 3 11.26 -14.42 2.62
CA HIS A 3 11.90 -13.65 1.53
C HIS A 3 11.44 -12.18 1.47
N GLY A 4 10.15 -11.93 1.70
CA GLY A 4 9.60 -10.58 1.69
C GLY A 4 10.19 -9.74 2.82
N THR A 5 10.08 -10.25 4.04
CA THR A 5 10.57 -9.60 5.27
C THR A 5 12.07 -9.29 5.21
N ILE A 6 12.90 -10.22 4.70
CA ILE A 6 14.35 -10.00 4.60
C ILE A 6 14.69 -8.89 3.60
N ASN A 7 13.89 -8.74 2.53
CA ASN A 7 14.19 -7.80 1.45
C ASN A 7 13.45 -6.46 1.55
N GLU A 8 12.56 -6.29 2.51
CA GLU A 8 11.84 -5.03 2.74
C GLU A 8 12.83 -3.88 2.99
N ILE A 9 13.91 -4.12 3.76
CA ILE A 9 14.99 -3.14 3.94
C ILE A 9 15.66 -2.72 2.62
N ASN A 10 15.72 -3.62 1.62
CA ASN A 10 16.26 -3.31 0.30
C ASN A 10 15.28 -2.46 -0.52
N ALA A 11 13.98 -2.71 -0.37
CA ALA A 11 12.92 -1.86 -0.93
C ALA A 11 13.00 -0.44 -0.36
N THR A 12 13.12 -0.31 0.97
CA THR A 12 13.34 0.98 1.65
C THR A 12 14.62 1.66 1.16
N ALA A 13 15.75 0.94 1.13
CA ALA A 13 17.02 1.47 0.64
C ALA A 13 16.92 1.98 -0.80
N THR A 14 16.18 1.28 -1.66
CA THR A 14 15.95 1.68 -3.06
C THR A 14 15.09 2.93 -3.13
N LEU A 15 14.00 2.99 -2.36
CA LEU A 15 13.16 4.19 -2.28
C LEU A 15 13.97 5.43 -1.87
N VAL A 16 14.71 5.35 -0.76
CA VAL A 16 15.39 6.51 -0.17
C VAL A 16 16.63 6.95 -0.94
N SER A 17 17.34 6.04 -1.62
CA SER A 17 18.58 6.36 -2.32
C SER A 17 18.41 6.63 -3.82
N LYS A 18 17.38 6.04 -4.46
CA LYS A 18 17.19 6.13 -5.92
C LYS A 18 15.94 6.89 -6.33
N PHE A 19 14.86 6.84 -5.54
CA PHE A 19 13.59 7.45 -5.93
C PHE A 19 13.39 8.83 -5.29
N LEU A 20 13.43 8.92 -3.96
CA LEU A 20 13.17 10.17 -3.24
C LEU A 20 14.05 11.34 -3.70
N PRO A 21 15.38 11.21 -3.88
CA PRO A 21 16.22 12.34 -4.26
C PRO A 21 15.83 13.01 -5.59
N PHE A 22 15.11 12.30 -6.47
CA PHE A 22 14.69 12.81 -7.76
C PHE A 22 13.24 13.26 -7.79
N TYR A 23 12.33 12.50 -7.17
CA TYR A 23 10.89 12.77 -7.24
C TYR A 23 10.37 13.61 -6.06
N TYR A 24 10.96 13.45 -4.88
CA TYR A 24 10.53 14.10 -3.63
C TYR A 24 11.74 14.43 -2.74
N PRO A 25 12.67 15.30 -3.20
CA PRO A 25 13.97 15.50 -2.55
C PRO A 25 13.90 16.01 -1.11
N GLU A 26 12.79 16.67 -0.76
CA GLU A 26 12.55 17.23 0.57
C GLU A 26 11.84 16.27 1.52
N MET A 27 11.25 15.20 1.01
CA MET A 27 10.53 14.21 1.83
C MET A 27 11.50 13.20 2.45
N LYS A 28 11.08 12.65 3.58
CA LYS A 28 11.76 11.55 4.28
C LYS A 28 10.84 10.35 4.37
N TYR A 29 11.45 9.17 4.42
CA TYR A 29 10.77 7.94 4.77
C TYR A 29 10.61 7.86 6.30
N ILE A 30 9.43 7.44 6.74
CA ILE A 30 9.05 7.29 8.14
C ILE A 30 8.52 5.86 8.30
N GLU A 31 9.07 5.10 9.24
CA GLU A 31 8.50 3.80 9.59
C GLU A 31 7.18 4.01 10.36
N GLU A 32 6.17 3.23 9.99
CA GLU A 32 4.84 3.33 10.57
C GLU A 32 4.58 2.13 11.49
N GLY A 33 3.84 2.39 12.57
CA GLY A 33 3.29 1.34 13.40
C GLY A 33 1.99 0.79 12.85
N VAL A 34 1.21 0.16 13.73
CA VAL A 34 -0.14 -0.31 13.39
C VAL A 34 -1.12 0.85 13.46
N HIS A 35 -1.97 0.97 12.43
CA HIS A 35 -3.08 1.91 12.38
C HIS A 35 -4.41 1.16 12.56
N LEU A 36 -5.30 1.72 13.38
CA LEU A 36 -6.60 1.14 13.73
C LEU A 36 -7.73 2.03 13.24
N VAL A 37 -8.71 1.46 12.53
CA VAL A 37 -9.98 2.13 12.23
C VAL A 37 -11.07 1.50 13.08
N ASN A 38 -11.73 2.34 13.86
CA ASN A 38 -12.77 1.92 14.80
C ASN A 38 -14.18 2.16 14.24
N ASP A 39 -15.10 1.26 14.56
CA ASP A 39 -16.56 1.42 14.40
C ASP A 39 -17.19 1.19 15.78
N ASN A 40 -17.81 2.22 16.35
CA ASN A 40 -18.37 2.18 17.72
C ASN A 40 -17.35 1.68 18.76
N ASP A 41 -16.15 2.28 18.77
CA ASP A 41 -15.03 1.95 19.67
C ASP A 41 -14.47 0.52 19.53
N GLN A 42 -14.86 -0.22 18.49
CA GLN A 42 -14.27 -1.52 18.16
C GLN A 42 -13.42 -1.43 16.90
N PRO A 43 -12.15 -1.88 16.92
CA PRO A 43 -11.33 -1.91 15.72
C PRO A 43 -11.91 -2.93 14.74
N TYR A 44 -12.24 -2.48 13.53
CA TYR A 44 -12.75 -3.36 12.47
C TYR A 44 -11.81 -3.42 11.25
N ILE A 45 -10.88 -2.46 11.15
CA ILE A 45 -9.77 -2.50 10.20
C ILE A 45 -8.49 -2.26 10.99
N ILE A 46 -7.50 -3.12 10.72
CA ILE A 46 -6.16 -3.05 11.29
C ILE A 46 -5.21 -3.14 10.11
N VAL A 47 -4.36 -2.14 9.94
CA VAL A 47 -3.35 -2.11 8.88
C VAL A 47 -1.98 -1.81 9.47
N SER A 48 -0.95 -2.30 8.79
CA SER A 48 0.45 -2.06 9.13
C SER A 48 1.14 -1.68 7.82
N PRO A 49 1.08 -0.39 7.44
CA PRO A 49 1.78 0.11 6.26
C PRO A 49 3.28 -0.13 6.43
N ASP A 50 4.00 -0.37 5.34
CA ASP A 50 5.47 -0.54 5.43
C ASP A 50 6.14 0.77 5.85
N GLY A 51 5.54 1.92 5.50
CA GLY A 51 5.93 3.23 6.02
C GLY A 51 5.13 4.37 5.41
N SER A 52 5.66 5.59 5.54
CA SER A 52 5.11 6.79 4.92
C SER A 52 6.20 7.74 4.44
N LEU A 53 5.81 8.66 3.55
CA LEU A 53 6.60 9.81 3.14
C LEU A 53 6.00 11.07 3.73
N GLY A 54 6.84 11.88 4.35
CA GLY A 54 6.43 13.13 4.97
C GLY A 54 7.57 14.13 5.07
N TYR A 55 7.25 15.31 5.57
CA TYR A 55 8.26 16.28 5.99
C TYR A 55 8.62 16.01 7.44
N MET A 56 9.92 15.97 7.71
CA MET A 56 10.46 15.89 9.06
C MET A 56 11.12 17.22 9.37
N ASP A 57 10.50 18.02 10.23
CA ASP A 57 11.15 19.20 10.78
C ASP A 57 12.11 18.74 11.88
N THR A 58 13.40 18.69 11.55
CA THR A 58 14.45 18.27 12.49
C THR A 58 14.70 19.25 13.62
N LEU A 59 14.08 20.44 13.57
CA LEU A 59 14.17 21.49 14.58
C LEU A 59 12.93 21.54 15.50
N SER A 60 11.87 20.81 15.14
CA SER A 60 10.63 20.71 15.92
C SER A 60 10.51 19.32 16.56
N SER A 61 9.97 19.28 17.78
CA SER A 61 9.62 18.03 18.47
C SER A 61 8.26 17.46 18.01
N SER A 62 7.64 18.04 16.99
CA SER A 62 6.38 17.54 16.44
C SER A 62 6.59 16.23 15.71
N ASP A 63 5.67 15.29 15.88
CA ASP A 63 5.65 14.06 15.12
C ASP A 63 5.65 14.35 13.61
N PRO A 64 6.37 13.54 12.81
CA PRO A 64 6.38 13.72 11.37
C PRO A 64 4.95 13.57 10.81
N VAL A 65 4.60 14.41 9.84
CA VAL A 65 3.26 14.40 9.23
C VAL A 65 3.31 13.52 7.98
N PRO A 66 2.64 12.35 7.95
CA PRO A 66 2.57 11.51 6.77
C PRO A 66 1.75 12.19 5.68
N LEU A 67 2.26 12.19 4.45
CA LEU A 67 1.59 12.77 3.28
C LEU A 67 1.27 11.73 2.21
N ILE A 68 2.13 10.71 2.08
CA ILE A 68 1.97 9.62 1.11
C ILE A 68 2.28 8.31 1.85
N GLY A 69 1.37 7.34 1.84
CA GLY A 69 1.65 6.01 2.41
C GLY A 69 2.68 5.23 1.57
N CYS A 70 3.31 4.21 2.13
CA CYS A 70 4.19 3.30 1.39
C CYS A 70 3.76 1.85 1.58
N GLU A 71 3.76 1.12 0.47
CA GLU A 71 3.52 -0.32 0.44
C GLU A 71 4.55 -0.99 -0.48
N PHE A 72 5.31 -1.92 0.08
CA PHE A 72 6.42 -2.60 -0.54
C PHE A 72 6.08 -4.07 -0.74
N LYS A 73 6.40 -4.57 -1.94
CA LYS A 73 6.33 -6.00 -2.22
C LYS A 73 7.66 -6.47 -2.80
N CYS A 74 8.21 -7.49 -2.16
CA CYS A 74 9.40 -8.20 -2.63
C CYS A 74 8.98 -9.60 -3.09
N PRO A 75 8.45 -9.75 -4.33
CA PRO A 75 8.04 -11.06 -4.83
C PRO A 75 9.26 -11.97 -5.01
N VAL A 76 9.06 -13.27 -4.75
CA VAL A 76 10.06 -14.28 -5.08
C VAL A 76 10.08 -14.42 -6.60
N ALA A 77 11.25 -14.20 -7.22
CA ALA A 77 11.45 -14.46 -8.64
C ALA A 77 11.17 -15.95 -8.93
N THR A 78 10.37 -16.23 -9.95
CA THR A 78 10.16 -17.58 -10.47
C THR A 78 10.39 -17.58 -11.97
N GLU A 79 10.74 -18.75 -12.54
CA GLU A 79 11.02 -18.91 -13.98
C GLU A 79 9.89 -18.43 -14.91
N TYR A 80 8.67 -18.26 -14.38
CA TYR A 80 7.45 -18.02 -15.15
C TYR A 80 6.79 -16.64 -14.91
N LYS A 81 7.43 -15.74 -14.14
CA LYS A 81 6.87 -14.42 -13.84
C LYS A 81 7.89 -13.33 -14.08
N THR A 82 7.41 -12.18 -14.57
CA THR A 82 8.23 -10.97 -14.56
C THR A 82 8.68 -10.69 -13.13
N PRO A 83 9.96 -10.34 -12.90
CA PRO A 83 10.49 -10.18 -11.55
C PRO A 83 9.70 -9.10 -10.80
N VAL A 84 9.36 -8.01 -11.49
CA VAL A 84 8.58 -6.88 -10.97
C VAL A 84 7.13 -6.89 -11.44
N HIS A 85 6.29 -6.15 -10.73
CA HIS A 85 4.93 -5.84 -11.16
C HIS A 85 4.90 -4.62 -12.08
N TYR A 86 4.31 -4.74 -13.27
CA TYR A 86 4.02 -3.60 -14.17
C TYR A 86 2.60 -3.03 -13.98
N GLU A 87 1.86 -3.60 -13.05
CA GLU A 87 0.56 -3.12 -12.57
C GLU A 87 0.38 -3.59 -11.13
N ILE A 88 -0.23 -2.79 -10.25
CA ILE A 88 -0.57 -3.24 -8.89
C ILE A 88 -1.53 -4.44 -9.01
N PRO A 89 -1.20 -5.64 -8.52
CA PRO A 89 -2.12 -6.78 -8.57
C PRO A 89 -3.46 -6.49 -7.89
N LYS A 90 -4.58 -6.94 -8.49
CA LYS A 90 -5.96 -6.70 -7.98
C LYS A 90 -6.11 -6.92 -6.48
N ARG A 91 -5.51 -8.01 -5.99
CA ARG A 91 -5.57 -8.44 -4.58
C ARG A 91 -4.97 -7.44 -3.59
N TYR A 92 -4.10 -6.53 -4.04
CA TYR A 92 -3.49 -5.51 -3.17
C TYR A 92 -4.24 -4.18 -3.21
N VAL A 93 -5.23 -4.00 -4.09
CA VAL A 93 -5.94 -2.71 -4.20
C VAL A 93 -6.72 -2.39 -2.92
N THR A 94 -7.40 -3.38 -2.33
CA THR A 94 -8.10 -3.16 -1.05
C THR A 94 -7.13 -2.90 0.09
N GLN A 95 -5.92 -3.49 0.06
CA GLN A 95 -4.86 -3.20 1.03
C GLN A 95 -4.41 -1.74 0.90
N VAL A 96 -4.06 -1.31 -0.31
CA VAL A 96 -3.65 0.07 -0.63
C VAL A 96 -4.70 1.11 -0.21
N LEU A 97 -5.99 0.86 -0.49
CA LEU A 97 -7.07 1.74 -0.07
C LEU A 97 -7.23 1.77 1.46
N SER A 98 -7.06 0.62 2.13
CA SER A 98 -7.20 0.53 3.58
C SER A 98 -6.10 1.28 4.34
N GLU A 99 -4.87 1.24 3.84
CA GLU A 99 -3.74 1.98 4.42
C GLU A 99 -3.93 3.49 4.25
N MET A 100 -4.30 3.95 3.05
CA MET A 100 -4.62 5.37 2.82
C MET A 100 -5.75 5.86 3.73
N ALA A 101 -6.79 5.05 3.92
CA ALA A 101 -7.91 5.39 4.79
C ALA A 101 -7.50 5.46 6.28
N ALA A 102 -6.70 4.50 6.76
CA ALA A 102 -6.30 4.44 8.16
C ALA A 102 -5.30 5.52 8.54
N MET A 103 -4.39 5.87 7.62
CA MET A 103 -3.38 6.92 7.82
C MET A 103 -3.91 8.34 7.49
N ASP A 104 -5.15 8.46 7.01
CA ASP A 104 -5.75 9.68 6.46
C ASP A 104 -4.89 10.40 5.39
N VAL A 105 -4.22 9.62 4.54
CA VAL A 105 -3.48 10.14 3.38
C VAL A 105 -4.30 9.99 2.10
N LYS A 106 -4.07 10.84 1.10
CA LYS A 106 -4.80 10.80 -0.17
C LYS A 106 -4.07 10.01 -1.25
N GLU A 107 -2.83 9.61 -0.97
CA GLU A 107 -1.97 8.95 -1.94
C GLU A 107 -1.10 7.89 -1.26
N LEU A 108 -0.72 6.89 -2.03
CA LEU A 108 0.17 5.82 -1.60
C LEU A 108 1.16 5.47 -2.71
N MET A 109 2.42 5.27 -2.30
CA MET A 109 3.50 4.78 -3.12
C MET A 109 3.58 3.27 -3.01
N TYR A 110 3.28 2.57 -4.10
CA TYR A 110 3.46 1.13 -4.19
C TYR A 110 4.79 0.85 -4.89
N LEU A 111 5.69 0.15 -4.21
CA LEU A 111 7.00 -0.24 -4.74
C LEU A 111 7.11 -1.76 -4.81
N CYS A 112 7.43 -2.29 -6.00
CA CYS A 112 7.75 -3.71 -6.17
C CYS A 112 9.26 -3.86 -6.33
N TRP A 113 9.94 -4.43 -5.35
CA TRP A 113 11.39 -4.61 -5.35
C TRP A 113 11.77 -6.02 -5.78
N THR A 114 12.70 -6.14 -6.73
CA THR A 114 13.52 -7.35 -6.90
C THR A 114 15.00 -7.02 -6.88
N GLU A 115 15.87 -8.02 -6.99
CA GLU A 115 17.31 -7.83 -6.95
C GLU A 115 17.83 -6.95 -8.09
N GLU A 116 17.25 -7.05 -9.29
CA GLU A 116 17.68 -6.32 -10.48
C GLU A 116 17.07 -4.92 -10.58
N SER A 117 15.75 -4.81 -10.39
CA SER A 117 15.01 -3.56 -10.56
C SER A 117 13.83 -3.43 -9.62
N SER A 118 13.35 -2.19 -9.49
CA SER A 118 12.17 -1.86 -8.72
C SER A 118 11.21 -1.03 -9.56
N THR A 119 9.93 -1.39 -9.55
CA THR A 119 8.86 -0.58 -10.16
C THR A 119 8.15 0.24 -9.11
N VAL A 120 7.80 1.48 -9.45
CA VAL A 120 7.19 2.44 -8.53
C VAL A 120 5.90 2.98 -9.12
N PHE A 121 4.82 2.93 -8.34
CA PHE A 121 3.49 3.40 -8.71
C PHE A 121 2.97 4.38 -7.67
N ARG A 122 2.26 5.41 -8.14
CA ARG A 122 1.47 6.30 -7.29
C ARG A 122 0.00 5.94 -7.43
N ALA A 123 -0.63 5.56 -6.33
CA ALA A 123 -2.05 5.32 -6.21
C ALA A 123 -2.72 6.52 -5.52
N LYS A 124 -3.95 6.87 -5.95
CA LYS A 124 -4.78 7.90 -5.30
C LYS A 124 -5.95 7.26 -4.59
N PHE A 125 -6.34 7.82 -3.44
CA PHE A 125 -7.48 7.33 -2.69
C PHE A 125 -8.79 7.49 -3.48
N ASP A 126 -9.56 6.40 -3.54
CA ASP A 126 -10.89 6.38 -4.14
C ASP A 126 -11.92 6.14 -3.04
N ALA A 127 -12.53 7.22 -2.57
CA ALA A 127 -13.48 7.19 -1.46
C ALA A 127 -14.76 6.40 -1.80
N ASP A 128 -15.18 6.41 -3.07
CA ASP A 128 -16.40 5.71 -3.51
C ASP A 128 -16.18 4.20 -3.54
N LEU A 129 -15.04 3.77 -4.11
CA LEU A 129 -14.64 2.36 -4.07
C LEU A 129 -14.40 1.90 -2.64
N TRP A 130 -13.71 2.69 -1.83
CA TRP A 130 -13.44 2.35 -0.44
C TRP A 130 -14.74 2.21 0.36
N LYS A 131 -15.70 3.13 0.17
CA LYS A 131 -17.01 3.02 0.81
C LYS A 131 -17.70 1.70 0.50
N LEU A 132 -17.73 1.30 -0.78
CA LEU A 132 -18.32 0.01 -1.19
C LEU A 132 -17.64 -1.19 -0.53
N VAL A 133 -16.31 -1.16 -0.44
CA VAL A 133 -15.52 -2.20 0.25
C VAL A 133 -15.87 -2.23 1.74
N THR A 134 -15.91 -1.08 2.41
CA THR A 134 -16.22 -1.03 3.85
C THR A 134 -17.65 -1.43 4.14
N ASP A 135 -18.62 -1.03 3.31
CA ASP A 135 -20.03 -1.42 3.49
C ASP A 135 -20.18 -2.95 3.38
N GLU A 136 -19.49 -3.59 2.43
CA GLU A 136 -19.45 -5.06 2.32
C GLU A 136 -18.79 -5.71 3.53
N ILE A 137 -17.66 -5.18 4.02
CA ILE A 137 -16.97 -5.70 5.21
C ILE A 137 -17.89 -5.63 6.42
N LYS A 138 -18.59 -4.51 6.64
CA LYS A 138 -19.51 -4.34 7.76
C LYS A 138 -20.69 -5.31 7.68
N ASP A 139 -21.29 -5.46 6.51
CA ASP A 139 -22.40 -6.40 6.30
C ASP A 139 -21.99 -7.86 6.55
N VAL A 140 -20.77 -8.24 6.15
CA VAL A 140 -20.27 -9.61 6.28
C VAL A 140 -19.78 -9.93 7.69
N TYR A 141 -18.99 -9.02 8.29
CA TYR A 141 -18.20 -9.30 9.50
C TYR A 141 -18.72 -8.62 10.77
N LEU A 142 -19.47 -7.51 10.67
CA LEU A 142 -20.04 -6.82 11.82
C LEU A 142 -21.52 -7.12 12.06
N CYS A 143 -22.11 -8.07 11.32
CA CYS A 143 -23.45 -8.56 11.60
C CYS A 143 -23.50 -9.45 12.86
N GLN A 144 -24.68 -9.66 13.44
CA GLN A 144 -24.86 -10.41 14.69
C GLN A 144 -24.33 -11.87 14.63
N THR A 145 -24.32 -12.47 13.45
CA THR A 145 -23.89 -13.87 13.23
C THR A 145 -22.97 -13.95 12.01
N PRO A 146 -21.73 -13.47 12.12
CA PRO A 146 -20.82 -13.42 10.98
C PRO A 146 -20.52 -14.82 10.50
N LYS A 147 -20.63 -15.03 9.18
CA LYS A 147 -20.29 -16.30 8.54
C LYS A 147 -19.23 -16.04 7.50
N ARG A 148 -18.21 -16.89 7.47
CA ARG A 148 -17.19 -16.87 6.42
C ARG A 148 -17.87 -16.98 5.05
N PRO A 149 -17.70 -16.02 4.14
CA PRO A 149 -18.24 -16.13 2.79
C PRO A 149 -17.67 -17.36 2.08
N THR A 150 -18.54 -18.14 1.46
CA THR A 150 -18.15 -19.30 0.62
C THR A 150 -18.35 -19.04 -0.87
N ARG A 151 -19.00 -17.93 -1.23
CA ARG A 151 -19.27 -17.48 -2.60
C ARG A 151 -19.20 -15.95 -2.65
N LEU A 152 -18.91 -15.41 -3.83
CA LEU A 152 -18.96 -13.98 -4.08
C LEU A 152 -20.42 -13.49 -4.08
N SER A 153 -20.71 -12.44 -3.31
CA SER A 153 -21.96 -11.68 -3.41
C SER A 153 -21.99 -10.87 -4.70
N GLU A 154 -23.17 -10.38 -5.10
CA GLU A 154 -23.28 -9.43 -6.22
C GLU A 154 -22.48 -8.14 -5.95
N ARG A 155 -22.45 -7.66 -4.69
CA ARG A 155 -21.64 -6.51 -4.31
C ARG A 155 -20.14 -6.80 -4.44
N SER A 156 -19.68 -8.00 -4.04
CA SER A 156 -18.29 -8.43 -4.21
C SER A 156 -17.88 -8.49 -5.69
N LYS A 157 -18.79 -8.91 -6.59
CA LYS A 157 -18.54 -8.88 -8.05
C LYS A 157 -18.39 -7.45 -8.56
N LEU A 158 -19.30 -6.56 -8.17
CA LEU A 158 -19.22 -5.13 -8.51
C LEU A 158 -17.93 -4.48 -7.98
N ILE A 159 -17.52 -4.81 -6.76
CA ILE A 159 -16.24 -4.34 -6.18
C ILE A 159 -15.07 -4.79 -7.04
N SER A 160 -15.05 -6.06 -7.46
CA SER A 160 -13.99 -6.60 -8.34
C SER A 160 -13.90 -5.85 -9.68
N GLU A 161 -15.04 -5.50 -10.29
CA GLU A 161 -15.09 -4.70 -11.52
C GLU A 161 -14.59 -3.27 -11.28
N LYS A 162 -14.96 -2.63 -10.17
CA LYS A 162 -14.49 -1.29 -9.82
C LYS A 162 -13.00 -1.26 -9.48
N ILE A 163 -12.46 -2.32 -8.88
CA ILE A 163 -11.01 -2.49 -8.67
C ILE A 163 -10.28 -2.47 -10.03
N GLU A 164 -10.84 -3.08 -11.07
CA GLU A 164 -10.23 -3.04 -12.41
C GLU A 164 -10.23 -1.66 -13.02
N VAL A 165 -11.30 -0.88 -12.81
CA VAL A 165 -11.35 0.51 -13.25
C VAL A 165 -10.32 1.33 -12.47
N TYR A 166 -10.31 1.22 -11.14
CA TYR A 166 -9.37 1.91 -10.26
C TYR A 166 -7.91 1.72 -10.69
N ARG A 167 -7.49 0.48 -10.96
CA ARG A 167 -6.12 0.16 -11.39
C ARG A 167 -5.69 0.88 -12.67
N LYS A 168 -6.66 1.25 -13.52
CA LYS A 168 -6.41 1.92 -14.81
C LYS A 168 -6.52 3.43 -14.72
N THR A 169 -7.30 3.96 -13.78
CA THR A 169 -7.64 5.39 -13.72
C THR A 169 -7.04 6.12 -12.52
N MET A 170 -6.77 5.42 -11.43
CA MET A 170 -6.32 5.99 -10.15
C MET A 170 -4.88 5.61 -9.80
N VAL A 171 -4.25 4.74 -10.59
CA VAL A 171 -2.87 4.29 -10.41
C VAL A 171 -2.03 4.77 -11.59
N THR A 172 -0.90 5.40 -11.28
CA THR A 172 0.07 5.87 -12.28
C THR A 172 1.40 5.14 -12.06
N PHE A 173 1.91 4.49 -13.11
CA PHE A 173 3.29 4.03 -13.13
C PHE A 173 4.22 5.23 -13.23
N LEU A 174 5.17 5.35 -12.31
CA LEU A 174 6.12 6.47 -12.30
C LEU A 174 7.40 6.08 -13.03
N CYS A 175 8.03 4.98 -12.62
CA CYS A 175 9.29 4.53 -13.17
C CYS A 175 9.63 3.09 -12.80
N GLU A 176 10.60 2.55 -13.54
CA GLU A 176 11.40 1.41 -13.12
C GLU A 176 12.84 1.89 -12.92
N ILE A 177 13.46 1.52 -11.80
CA ILE A 177 14.80 1.95 -11.41
C ILE A 177 15.65 0.74 -11.00
N PRO A 178 16.98 0.80 -11.15
CA PRO A 178 17.86 -0.24 -10.62
C PRO A 178 17.71 -0.37 -9.10
N SER A 179 17.55 -1.60 -8.64
CA SER A 179 17.47 -1.89 -7.21
C SER A 179 18.82 -1.73 -6.52
N VAL A 180 18.76 -1.43 -5.22
CA VAL A 180 19.94 -1.51 -4.35
C VAL A 180 19.69 -2.49 -3.23
N LYS A 181 20.79 -3.07 -2.72
CA LYS A 181 20.79 -3.82 -1.47
C LYS A 181 21.30 -2.91 -0.35
N ALA A 182 20.63 -2.93 0.80
CA ALA A 182 21.10 -2.24 1.98
C ALA A 182 22.43 -2.87 2.44
N THR A 183 23.43 -2.04 2.73
CA THR A 183 24.70 -2.46 3.31
C THR A 183 24.76 -2.00 4.76
N SER A 184 25.06 -2.92 5.67
CA SER A 184 25.37 -2.65 7.07
C SER A 184 26.69 -1.90 7.24
#